data_AF-A0AAW6I7B0-F1
#
_entry.id   AF-A0AAW6I7B0-F1
#
_cell.length_a   1.000
_cell.length_b   1.000
_cell.length_c   1.000
_cell.angle_alpha   90.00
_cell.angle_beta   90.00
_cell.angle_gamma   90.00
#
_symmetry.space_group_name_H-M   'P 1'
#
loop_
_entity.id
_entity.type
_entity.pdbx_description
1 polymer ?
#
loop_
_entity_poly.entity_id
_entity_poly.type
_entity_poly.pdbx_seq_one_letter_code
_entity_poly.pdbx_strand_id
1 'polypeptide(L)' 'MATEEVKFQPKDYKSDQYVRWCPGCGDHAVLNCLHKAMA' A
#
# COMPACT_ATOMS: atom_id res chain seq x y z
N MET A 1 -16.64 -2.51 25.02
CA MET A 1 -16.46 -2.10 23.61
C MET A 1 -15.92 -3.31 22.89
N ALA A 2 -16.71 -3.93 22.02
CA ALA A 2 -16.25 -5.06 21.23
C ALA A 2 -15.15 -4.56 20.27
N THR A 3 -13.95 -5.11 20.39
CA THR A 3 -12.85 -4.86 19.46
C THR A 3 -13.09 -5.73 18.24
N GLU A 4 -13.75 -5.17 17.23
CA GLU A 4 -13.87 -5.82 15.93
C GLU A 4 -12.48 -5.97 15.31
N GLU A 5 -12.11 -7.19 14.92
CA GLU A 5 -10.83 -7.47 14.28
C GLU A 5 -10.85 -6.91 12.86
N VAL A 6 -10.38 -5.66 12.70
CA VAL A 6 -10.26 -5.03 11.39
C VAL A 6 -9.09 -5.66 10.64
N LYS A 7 -9.40 -6.48 9.63
CA LYS A 7 -8.41 -6.95 8.65
C LYS A 7 -8.12 -5.81 7.68
N PHE A 8 -6.95 -5.20 7.82
CA PHE A 8 -6.46 -4.22 6.88
C PHE A 8 -6.04 -4.90 5.56
N GLN A 9 -6.35 -4.26 4.44
CA GLN A 9 -5.96 -4.70 3.12
C GLN A 9 -4.83 -3.82 2.57
N PRO A 10 -4.02 -4.31 1.61
CA PRO A 10 -2.94 -3.52 1.01
C PRO A 10 -3.37 -2.16 0.44
N LYS A 11 -4.64 -2.04 0.04
CA LYS A 11 -5.24 -0.79 -0.45
C LYS A 11 -5.41 0.27 0.64
N ASP A 12 -5.58 -0.13 1.90
CA ASP A 12 -5.82 0.78 3.02
C ASP A 12 -4.53 1.52 3.42
N TYR A 13 -3.39 1.02 2.94
CA TYR A 13 -2.09 1.64 3.10
C TYR A 13 -1.64 2.48 1.91
N LYS A 14 -2.46 2.59 0.85
CA LYS A 14 -2.15 3.44 -0.30
C LYS A 14 -2.48 4.89 0.01
N SER A 15 -1.58 5.79 -0.34
CA SER A 15 -1.83 7.24 -0.30
C SER A 15 -2.65 7.69 -1.51
N ASP A 16 -3.50 8.70 -1.34
CA ASP A 16 -4.25 9.35 -2.43
C ASP A 16 -3.36 10.20 -3.37
N GLN A 17 -2.09 10.39 -3.01
CA GLN A 17 -1.15 11.16 -3.81
C GLN A 17 -0.72 10.37 -5.06
N TYR A 18 -0.69 11.04 -6.20
CA TYR A 18 -0.21 10.40 -7.42
C TYR A 18 1.30 10.18 -7.38
N VAL A 19 1.73 9.00 -7.82
CA VAL A 19 3.14 8.62 -7.91
C VAL A 19 3.77 9.28 -9.14
N ARG A 20 4.76 10.16 -8.93
CA ARG A 20 5.45 10.92 -9.99
C ARG A 20 6.67 10.20 -10.58
N TRP A 21 6.69 8.87 -10.56
CA TRP A 21 7.83 8.08 -11.02
C TRP A 21 7.76 7.81 -12.53
N CYS A 22 8.92 7.59 -13.15
CA CYS A 22 8.96 7.25 -14.57
C CYS A 22 8.30 5.88 -14.84
N PRO A 23 7.64 5.70 -16.00
CA PRO A 23 7.08 4.42 -16.38
C PRO A 23 8.20 3.38 -16.50
N GLY A 24 8.05 2.26 -15.81
CA GLY A 24 9.09 1.22 -15.72
C GLY A 24 10.10 1.40 -14.59
N CYS A 25 9.97 2.43 -13.75
CA CYS A 25 10.79 2.56 -12.55
C CYS A 25 10.55 1.40 -11.59
N GLY A 26 11.63 0.77 -11.12
CA GLY A 26 11.57 -0.32 -10.13
C GLY A 26 10.96 0.09 -8.79
N ASP A 27 10.90 1.39 -8.49
CA ASP A 27 10.27 1.91 -7.28
C ASP A 27 8.79 1.50 -7.16
N HIS A 28 8.08 1.34 -8.29
CA HIS A 28 6.71 0.82 -8.29
C HIS A 28 6.61 -0.59 -7.73
N ALA A 29 7.62 -1.43 -7.98
CA ALA A 29 7.69 -2.77 -7.44
C ALA A 29 7.94 -2.73 -5.93
N VAL A 30 8.87 -1.89 -5.47
CA VAL A 30 9.16 -1.70 -4.04
C VAL A 30 7.94 -1.19 -3.28
N LEU A 31 7.23 -0.19 -3.83
CA LEU A 31 6.00 0.35 -3.25
C LEU A 31 4.91 -0.72 -3.12
N ASN A 32 4.74 -1.56 -4.14
CA ASN A 32 3.79 -2.67 -4.08
C ASN A 32 4.18 -3.75 -3.05
N CYS A 33 5.48 -4.05 -2.92
CA CYS A 33 5.96 -4.95 -1.88
C CYS A 33 5.70 -4.39 -0.48
N LEU A 34 5.90 -3.09 -0.27
CA LEU A 34 5.63 -2.42 1.00
C LEU A 34 4.14 -2.50 1.38
N HIS A 35 3.23 -2.18 0.46
CA HIS A 35 1.79 -2.30 0.72
C HIS A 35 1.35 -3.72 1.07
N LYS A 36 1.98 -4.74 0.48
CA LYS A 36 1.71 -6.15 0.78
C LYS A 36 2.31 -6.60 2.11
N ALA A 37 3.40 -5.99 2.55
CA ALA A 37 4.04 -6.35 3.82
C ALA A 37 3.31 -5.78 5.04
N MET A 38 2.55 -4.68 4.85
CA MET A 38 1.82 -4.03 5.94
C MET A 38 0.43 -4.63 6.20
N ALA A 39 -0.13 -5.36 5.24
CA ALA A 39 -1.46 -5.99 5.30
C ALA A 39 -1.35 -7.48 5.58
#